data_AF-A0A8S0PA57-F1
#
_entry.id   AF-A0A8S0PA57-F1
#
_cell.length_a   1.000
_cell.length_b   1.000
_cell.length_c   1.000
_cell.angle_alpha   90.00
_cell.angle_beta   90.00
_cell.angle_gamma   90.00
#
_symmetry.space_group_name_H-M   'P 1'
#
loop_
_entity.id
_entity.type
_entity.pdbx_description
1 polymer ?
#
loop_
_entity_poly.entity_id
_entity_poly.type
_entity_poly.pdbx_seq_one_letter_code
_entity_poly.pdbx_strand_id
1 'polypeptide(L)'
;MACLLELHRASSFNNPCMFQIGKLSTGDSLDMCPHDETAIIANDATVKDMEGAAVAYVADLLRTPAIFLKAVTDIVDGDRPTTEEFLENLAAVTAALDQAATRVVDFINGKNPLEL
;
A
#
# COMPACT_ATOMS: atom_id res chain seq x y z
N MET A 1 3.28 -11.44 -9.45
CA MET A 1 4.56 -11.17 -8.77
C MET A 1 4.21 -10.36 -7.53
N ALA A 2 4.17 -10.97 -6.35
CA ALA A 2 3.89 -10.24 -5.11
C ALA A 2 5.10 -9.37 -4.78
N CYS A 3 4.91 -8.06 -4.72
CA CYS A 3 5.96 -7.17 -4.23
C CYS A 3 5.95 -7.25 -2.71
N LEU A 4 6.84 -8.09 -2.17
CA LEU A 4 7.14 -8.10 -0.74
C LEU A 4 7.98 -6.86 -0.42
N LEU A 5 7.34 -5.72 -0.22
CA LEU A 5 7.99 -4.62 0.49
C LEU A 5 7.97 -4.95 1.98
N GLU A 6 8.92 -5.78 2.38
CA GLU A 6 9.36 -5.77 3.76
C GLU A 6 9.93 -4.37 4.03
N LEU A 7 9.12 -3.50 4.65
CA LEU A 7 9.66 -2.49 5.54
C LEU A 7 10.48 -3.26 6.57
N HIS A 8 11.79 -3.40 6.32
CA HIS A 8 12.72 -3.86 7.33
C HIS A 8 12.45 -3.04 8.58
N ARG A 9 12.13 -3.75 9.65
CA ARG A 9 11.72 -3.18 10.92
C ARG A 9 12.88 -2.33 11.43
N ALA A 10 12.85 -1.05 11.13
CA ALA A 10 13.77 -0.10 11.71
C ALA A 10 13.54 -0.14 13.21
N SER A 11 14.59 -0.53 13.93
CA SER A 11 14.63 -0.63 15.40
C SER A 11 14.34 0.69 16.13
N SER A 12 14.01 1.76 15.40
CA SER A 12 13.75 3.11 15.90
C SER A 12 12.27 3.50 15.96
N PHE A 13 11.34 2.69 15.43
CA PHE A 13 9.89 2.88 15.67
C PHE A 13 9.47 2.32 17.05
N ASN A 14 9.96 2.93 18.13
CA ASN A 14 9.66 2.55 19.52
C ASN A 14 8.30 3.10 20.04
N ASN A 15 7.31 3.27 19.17
CA ASN A 15 5.92 3.53 19.55
C ASN A 15 5.01 2.50 18.85
N PRO A 16 3.96 1.98 19.52
CA PRO A 16 3.06 0.99 18.92
C PRO A 16 2.52 1.55 17.60
N CYS A 17 2.77 0.80 16.52
CA CYS A 17 2.84 1.27 15.14
C CYS A 17 1.64 2.13 14.71
N MET A 18 1.91 3.33 14.19
CA MET A 18 0.91 4.30 13.71
C MET A 18 0.13 3.81 12.46
N PHE A 19 0.64 2.80 11.76
CA PHE A 19 0.05 2.27 10.52
C PHE A 19 0.05 0.74 10.51
N GLN A 20 -0.90 0.16 9.78
CA GLN A 20 -0.94 -1.28 9.51
C GLN A 20 0.04 -1.63 8.37
N ILE A 21 0.63 -2.82 8.42
CA ILE A 21 1.53 -3.34 7.39
C ILE A 21 0.89 -4.57 6.76
N GLY A 22 0.95 -4.67 5.44
CA GLY A 22 0.40 -5.79 4.68
C GLY A 22 1.04 -5.89 3.29
N LYS A 23 0.88 -7.05 2.64
CA LYS A 23 1.38 -7.26 1.28
C LYS A 23 0.44 -6.62 0.27
N LEU A 24 1.02 -6.06 -0.79
CA LEU A 24 0.30 -5.45 -1.91
C LEU A 24 0.30 -6.40 -3.12
N SER A 25 -0.87 -6.60 -3.72
CA SER A 25 -1.01 -7.22 -5.04
C SER A 25 -1.46 -6.18 -6.06
N THR A 26 -0.84 -6.18 -7.23
CA THR A 26 -1.06 -5.18 -8.29
C THR A 26 -1.55 -5.85 -9.57
N GLY A 27 -2.53 -5.26 -10.24
CA GLY A 27 -2.97 -5.62 -11.59
C GLY A 27 -3.73 -4.49 -12.27
N ASP A 28 -3.83 -4.49 -13.60
CA ASP A 28 -4.36 -3.36 -14.38
C ASP A 28 -5.90 -3.22 -14.38
N SER A 29 -6.60 -4.11 -13.65
CA SER A 29 -8.06 -4.13 -13.55
C SER A 29 -8.52 -3.63 -12.18
N LEU A 30 -9.55 -2.78 -12.16
CA LEU A 30 -10.19 -2.34 -10.92
C LEU A 30 -11.00 -3.48 -10.28
N ASP A 31 -11.74 -4.22 -11.11
CA ASP A 31 -12.45 -5.43 -10.69
C ASP A 31 -11.49 -6.58 -10.36
N MET A 32 -12.05 -7.65 -9.79
CA MET A 32 -11.30 -8.85 -9.43
C MET A 32 -12.01 -10.05 -10.04
N CYS A 33 -11.44 -10.61 -11.10
CA CYS A 33 -11.96 -11.86 -11.65
C CYS A 33 -11.49 -13.06 -10.78
N PRO A 34 -12.09 -14.26 -10.92
CA PRO A 34 -11.71 -15.42 -10.11
C PRO A 34 -10.23 -15.81 -10.23
N HIS A 35 -9.60 -15.50 -11.38
CA HIS A 35 -8.17 -15.72 -11.57
C HIS A 35 -7.33 -14.75 -10.73
N ASP A 36 -7.73 -13.47 -10.68
CA ASP A 36 -7.07 -12.46 -9.86
C ASP A 36 -7.20 -12.80 -8.38
N GLU A 37 -8.40 -13.19 -7.95
CA GLU A 37 -8.68 -13.63 -6.57
C GLU A 37 -7.75 -14.78 -6.15
N THR A 38 -7.64 -15.82 -6.99
CA THR A 38 -6.76 -16.95 -6.74
C THR A 38 -5.30 -16.50 -6.57
N ALA A 39 -4.84 -15.58 -7.43
CA ALA A 39 -3.48 -15.05 -7.35
C ALA A 39 -3.26 -14.18 -6.11
N ILE A 40 -4.23 -13.34 -5.74
CA ILE A 40 -4.20 -12.47 -4.55
C ILE A 40 -4.11 -13.33 -3.28
N ILE A 41 -4.95 -14.36 -3.16
CA ILE A 41 -4.95 -15.31 -2.03
C ILE A 41 -3.63 -16.09 -1.98
N ALA A 42 -3.15 -16.62 -3.11
CA ALA A 42 -1.89 -17.35 -3.16
C ALA A 42 -0.67 -16.50 -2.75
N ASN A 43 -0.75 -15.18 -2.95
CA ASN A 43 0.28 -14.23 -2.55
C ASN A 43 0.09 -13.68 -1.12
N ASP A 44 -1.00 -14.04 -0.43
CA ASP A 44 -1.35 -13.58 0.91
C ASP A 44 -1.36 -12.04 0.98
N ALA A 45 -1.98 -11.42 -0.04
CA ALA A 45 -2.07 -9.97 -0.16
C ALA A 45 -3.20 -9.39 0.68
N THR A 46 -2.92 -8.28 1.37
CA THR A 46 -3.86 -7.55 2.21
C THR A 46 -4.49 -6.37 1.46
N VAL A 47 -3.80 -5.82 0.47
CA VAL A 47 -4.24 -4.67 -0.31
C VAL A 47 -4.10 -4.98 -1.81
N LYS A 48 -5.06 -4.51 -2.61
CA LYS A 48 -5.06 -4.56 -4.07
C LYS A 48 -4.91 -3.16 -4.64
N ASP A 49 -4.09 -2.98 -5.68
CA ASP A 49 -4.00 -1.73 -6.44
C ASP A 49 -3.68 -1.97 -7.92
N MET A 50 -3.37 -0.89 -8.65
CA MET A 50 -3.11 -0.92 -10.09
C MET A 50 -1.70 -0.47 -10.50
N GLU A 51 -0.82 -0.05 -9.58
CA GLU A 51 0.49 0.52 -9.93
C GLU A 51 1.69 0.01 -9.09
N GLY A 52 1.47 -0.42 -7.85
CA GLY A 52 2.51 -0.51 -6.83
C GLY A 52 3.68 -1.42 -7.21
N ALA A 53 3.41 -2.62 -7.72
CA ALA A 53 4.45 -3.55 -8.14
C ALA A 53 5.27 -3.02 -9.33
N ALA A 54 4.67 -2.25 -10.24
CA ALA A 54 5.38 -1.64 -11.36
C ALA A 54 6.31 -0.51 -10.89
N VAL A 55 5.86 0.32 -9.94
CA VAL A 55 6.70 1.34 -9.31
C VAL A 55 7.88 0.69 -8.58
N ALA A 56 7.63 -0.37 -7.81
CA ALA A 56 8.69 -1.10 -7.10
C ALA A 56 9.70 -1.74 -8.06
N TYR A 57 9.23 -2.27 -9.18
CA TYR A 57 10.10 -2.82 -10.23
C TYR A 57 11.05 -1.77 -10.79
N VAL A 58 10.56 -0.58 -11.15
CA VAL A 58 11.41 0.50 -11.66
C VAL A 58 12.34 1.04 -10.58
N ALA A 59 11.87 1.15 -9.33
CA ALA A 59 12.69 1.55 -8.20
C ALA A 59 13.87 0.58 -7.97
N ASP A 60 13.64 -0.73 -8.08
CA ASP A 60 14.71 -1.74 -7.98
C ASP A 60 15.71 -1.64 -9.14
N LEU A 61 15.22 -1.45 -10.38
CA LEU A 61 16.09 -1.23 -11.56
C LEU A 61 17.03 -0.03 -11.35
N LEU A 62 16.53 1.02 -10.70
CA LEU A 62 17.28 2.25 -10.42
C LEU A 62 17.97 2.26 -9.05
N ARG A 63 17.90 1.16 -8.28
CA ARG A 63 18.45 1.05 -6.91
C ARG A 63 18.00 2.20 -6.00
N THR A 64 16.75 2.61 -6.14
CA THR A 64 16.14 3.69 -5.37
C THR A 64 15.26 3.09 -4.28
N PRO A 65 15.45 3.43 -2.98
CA PRO A 65 14.56 3.01 -1.91
C PRO A 65 13.12 3.49 -2.17
N ALA A 66 12.14 2.63 -1.93
CA ALA A 66 10.72 2.94 -2.13
C ALA A 66 9.89 2.54 -0.90
N ILE A 67 8.95 3.40 -0.52
CA ILE A 67 7.98 3.19 0.56
C ILE A 67 6.59 3.41 -0.04
N PHE A 68 5.63 2.58 0.33
CA PHE A 68 4.28 2.61 -0.22
C PHE A 68 3.29 2.91 0.90
N LEU A 69 2.51 3.97 0.70
CA LEU A 69 1.35 4.29 1.53
C LEU A 69 0.10 4.00 0.71
N LYS A 70 -0.71 3.05 1.18
CA LYS A 70 -1.97 2.66 0.54
C LYS A 70 -3.11 2.92 1.50
N ALA A 71 -4.11 3.67 1.04
CA ALA A 71 -5.30 3.96 1.79
C ALA A 71 -6.47 3.17 1.20
N VAL A 72 -7.13 2.37 2.03
CA VAL A 72 -8.20 1.46 1.60
C VAL A 72 -9.47 2.26 1.40
N THR A 73 -9.99 2.25 0.17
CA THR A 73 -11.21 2.97 -0.24
C THR A 73 -12.41 2.05 -0.34
N ASP A 74 -12.18 0.78 -0.68
CA ASP A 74 -13.20 -0.26 -0.80
C ASP A 74 -12.71 -1.60 -0.23
N ILE A 75 -13.66 -2.44 0.17
CA ILE A 75 -13.40 -3.78 0.70
C ILE A 75 -13.75 -4.81 -0.39
N VAL A 76 -12.71 -5.36 -1.03
CA VAL A 76 -12.82 -6.23 -2.21
C VAL A 76 -13.60 -7.51 -1.94
N ASP A 77 -13.51 -8.06 -0.73
CA ASP A 77 -14.23 -9.24 -0.25
C ASP A 77 -15.51 -8.89 0.53
N GLY A 78 -15.96 -7.63 0.45
CA GLY A 78 -17.18 -7.14 1.07
C GLY A 78 -18.43 -7.31 0.21
N ASP A 79 -19.58 -6.98 0.78
CA ASP A 79 -20.88 -7.15 0.11
C ASP A 79 -21.25 -5.99 -0.84
N ARG A 80 -20.39 -4.97 -0.95
CA ARG A 80 -20.69 -3.72 -1.66
C ARG A 80 -20.00 -3.67 -3.03
N PRO A 81 -20.61 -3.03 -4.05
CA PRO A 81 -19.94 -2.84 -5.33
C PRO A 81 -18.69 -1.96 -5.17
N THR A 82 -17.54 -2.48 -5.60
CA THR A 82 -16.21 -1.83 -5.55
C THR A 82 -16.25 -0.36 -5.98
N THR A 83 -16.80 -0.07 -7.16
CA THR A 83 -16.81 1.29 -7.72
C THR A 83 -17.64 2.26 -6.88
N GLU A 84 -18.75 1.82 -6.30
CA GLU A 84 -19.62 2.68 -5.50
C GLU A 84 -18.97 3.02 -4.17
N GLU A 85 -18.43 2.01 -3.49
CA GLU A 85 -17.72 2.21 -2.22
C GLU A 85 -16.46 3.05 -2.40
N PHE A 86 -15.69 2.79 -3.47
CA PHE A 86 -14.54 3.60 -3.85
C PHE A 86 -14.93 5.08 -3.96
N LEU A 87 -15.95 5.41 -4.76
CA LEU A 87 -16.36 6.80 -5.01
C LEU A 87 -16.92 7.48 -3.77
N GLU A 88 -17.68 6.77 -2.94
CA GLU A 88 -18.23 7.29 -1.69
C GLU A 88 -17.13 7.63 -0.69
N ASN A 89 -16.16 6.73 -0.54
CA ASN A 89 -15.09 6.87 0.46
C ASN A 89 -13.93 7.74 -0.03
N LEU A 90 -13.79 7.98 -1.34
CA LEU A 90 -12.63 8.62 -1.96
C LEU A 90 -12.22 9.91 -1.26
N ALA A 91 -13.16 10.81 -1.00
CA ALA A 91 -12.87 12.10 -0.38
C ALA A 91 -12.31 11.96 1.04
N ALA A 92 -12.97 11.14 1.88
CA ALA A 92 -12.58 10.96 3.28
C ALA A 92 -11.24 10.20 3.39
N VAL A 93 -11.07 9.15 2.59
CA VAL A 93 -9.85 8.32 2.60
C VAL A 93 -8.66 9.07 2.01
N THR A 94 -8.85 9.90 0.99
CA THR A 94 -7.79 10.77 0.46
C THR A 94 -7.34 11.80 1.49
N ALA A 95 -8.27 12.38 2.26
CA ALA A 95 -7.92 13.28 3.37
C ALA A 95 -7.14 12.56 4.48
N ALA A 96 -7.48 11.31 4.77
CA ALA A 96 -6.72 10.49 5.72
C ALA A 96 -5.31 10.15 5.18
N LEU A 97 -5.19 9.86 3.88
CA LEU A 97 -3.93 9.62 3.21
C LEU A 97 -3.03 10.87 3.21
N ASP A 98 -3.59 12.06 2.97
CA ASP A 98 -2.88 13.34 3.04
C ASP A 98 -2.26 13.58 4.43
N GLN A 99 -3.05 13.37 5.49
CA GLN A 99 -2.56 13.46 6.86
C GLN A 99 -1.48 12.41 7.17
N ALA A 100 -1.66 11.18 6.68
CA ALA A 100 -0.68 10.11 6.86
C ALA A 100 0.64 10.42 6.14
N ALA A 101 0.58 10.88 4.88
CA ALA A 101 1.73 11.26 4.09
C ALA A 101 2.49 12.43 4.73
N THR A 102 1.78 13.45 5.23
CA THR A 102 2.38 14.57 5.96
C THR A 102 3.19 14.07 7.17
N ARG A 103 2.60 13.19 7.99
CA ARG A 103 3.31 12.59 9.15
C ARG A 103 4.54 11.77 8.74
N VAL A 104 4.48 11.07 7.61
CA VAL A 104 5.62 10.29 7.09
C VAL A 104 6.74 11.21 6.61
N VAL A 105 6.42 12.28 5.89
CA VAL A 105 7.40 13.29 5.45
C VAL A 105 8.05 13.95 6.66
N ASP A 106 7.26 14.38 7.66
CA ASP A 106 7.77 14.96 8.90
C ASP A 106 8.68 13.98 9.65
N PHE A 107 8.34 12.68 9.64
CA PHE A 107 9.16 11.64 10.24
C PHE A 107 10.49 11.45 9.50
N ILE A 108 10.49 11.47 8.16
CA ILE A 108 11.69 11.28 7.34
C ILE A 108 12.62 12.51 7.40
N ASN A 109 12.06 13.71 7.60
CA ASN A 109 12.82 14.94 7.59
C ASN A 109 14.00 14.90 8.59
N GLY A 110 15.22 15.13 8.09
CA GLY A 110 16.45 15.10 8.88
C GLY A 110 17.02 13.71 9.17
N LYS A 111 16.39 12.62 8.70
CA LYS A 111 16.90 11.24 8.82
C LYS A 111 17.62 10.78 7.56
N ASN A 112 18.59 9.90 7.74
CA ASN A 112 19.19 9.15 6.65
C ASN A 112 18.46 7.81 6.42
N PRO A 113 18.62 7.15 5.25
CA PRO A 113 17.90 5.90 4.96
C PRO A 113 18.16 4.73 5.91
N LEU A 114 19.27 4.73 6.66
CA LEU A 114 19.57 3.68 7.65
C LEU A 114 18.83 3.90 8.98
N GLU A 115 18.27 5.10 9.19
CA GLU A 115 17.50 5.48 10.37
C GLU A 115 15.98 5.30 10.16
N LEU A 116 15.56 4.96 8.94
CA LEU A 116 14.17 4.71 8.55
C LEU A 116 13.75 3.28 8.78
#